data_AF-A0A7J2MXW7-F1
#
_entry.id   AF-A0A7J2MXW7-F1
#
_cell.length_a   1.000
_cell.length_b   1.000
_cell.length_c   1.000
_cell.angle_alpha   90.00
_cell.angle_beta   90.00
_cell.angle_gamma   90.00
#
_symmetry.space_group_name_H-M   'P 1'
#
loop_
_entity.id
_entity.type
_entity.pdbx_description
1 polymer ?
#
loop_
_entity_poly.entity_id
_entity_poly.type
_entity_poly.pdbx_seq_one_letter_code
_entity_poly.pdbx_strand_id
1 'polypeptide(L)'
;MDGCDCRHMKVIITGGKNTGKSTFLYELCQNCQCSGVICLPVFENGVKIGSDAINLRNGKKKIFARVKNKANFEGIETNEYIISMEGMKHAIEAIEEGIGENLLVIDEVGHIEMKNDGYYEVIKKAMQQENMIVVVRKSILNDFLKKFPEKYFILEMNGIA
;
A
#
# COMPACT_ATOMS: atom_id res chain seq x y z
N MET A 1 33.30 -19.04 4.99
CA MET A 1 33.27 -17.67 5.54
C MET A 1 33.86 -16.83 4.41
N ASP A 2 33.07 -16.17 3.58
CA ASP A 2 31.95 -15.30 3.93
C ASP A 2 30.69 -15.66 3.13
N GLY A 3 29.59 -15.87 3.88
CA GLY A 3 28.27 -16.10 3.31
C GLY A 3 27.78 -14.83 2.62
N CYS A 4 27.18 -15.01 1.45
CA CYS A 4 26.46 -14.00 0.71
C CYS A 4 25.57 -13.19 1.68
N ASP A 5 25.90 -11.92 1.87
CA ASP A 5 25.04 -10.94 2.55
C ASP A 5 23.78 -10.78 1.68
N CYS A 6 22.78 -11.64 1.91
CA CYS A 6 21.44 -11.48 1.36
C CYS A 6 20.88 -10.19 1.96
N ARG A 7 21.12 -9.05 1.30
CA ARG A 7 20.73 -7.74 1.81
C ARG A 7 19.20 -7.65 1.88
N HIS A 8 18.66 -7.89 3.07
CA HIS A 8 17.27 -7.59 3.42
C HIS A 8 17.00 -6.10 3.19
N MET A 9 16.02 -5.78 2.34
CA MET A 9 15.71 -4.40 1.99
C MET A 9 14.25 -4.07 2.30
N LYS A 10 14.04 -3.33 3.39
CA LYS A 10 12.73 -2.76 3.73
C LYS A 10 12.72 -1.27 3.50
N VAL A 11 11.91 -0.81 2.55
CA VAL A 11 11.77 0.60 2.20
C VAL A 11 10.41 1.11 2.63
N ILE A 12 10.39 2.22 3.36
CA ILE A 12 9.17 2.99 3.59
C ILE A 12 9.17 4.16 2.63
N ILE A 13 8.14 4.28 1.81
CA ILE A 13 7.86 5.50 1.07
C ILE A 13 6.83 6.31 1.84
N THR A 14 7.12 7.57 2.11
CA THR A 14 6.21 8.50 2.77
C THR A 14 6.15 9.83 2.02
N GLY A 15 5.27 10.74 2.44
CA GLY A 15 5.09 12.06 1.84
C GLY A 15 3.64 12.54 1.86
N GLY A 16 3.41 13.74 1.34
CA GLY A 16 2.08 14.36 1.27
C GLY A 16 1.05 13.53 0.48
N LYS A 17 -0.25 13.81 0.66
CA LYS A 17 -1.29 13.23 -0.20
C LYS A 17 -1.06 13.70 -1.65
N ASN A 18 -1.36 12.85 -2.62
CA ASN A 18 -1.28 13.15 -4.06
C ASN A 18 0.13 13.55 -4.57
N THR A 19 1.21 13.14 -3.91
CA THR A 19 2.59 13.38 -4.36
C THR A 19 3.10 12.41 -5.44
N GLY A 20 2.23 11.55 -5.99
CA GLY A 20 2.60 10.60 -7.04
C GLY A 20 3.19 9.26 -6.58
N LYS A 21 3.27 8.98 -5.27
CA LYS A 21 3.84 7.72 -4.72
C LYS A 21 3.30 6.45 -5.37
N SER A 22 1.97 6.29 -5.39
CA SER A 22 1.30 5.12 -5.96
C SER A 22 1.59 4.97 -7.46
N THR A 23 1.62 6.07 -8.20
CA THR A 23 1.94 6.08 -9.64
C THR A 23 3.40 5.69 -9.88
N PHE A 24 4.33 6.30 -9.15
CA PHE A 24 5.75 5.96 -9.20
C PHE A 24 6.00 4.48 -8.91
N LEU A 25 5.39 3.95 -7.84
CA LEU A 25 5.52 2.54 -7.49
C LEU A 25 4.93 1.63 -8.57
N TYR A 26 3.79 1.99 -9.14
CA TYR A 26 3.17 1.20 -10.18
C TYR A 26 4.06 1.11 -11.43
N GLU A 27 4.65 2.24 -11.85
CA GLU A 27 5.61 2.29 -12.96
C GLU A 27 6.88 1.50 -12.66
N LEU A 28 7.42 1.61 -11.44
CA LEU A 28 8.56 0.81 -10.99
C LEU A 28 8.25 -0.69 -11.11
N CYS A 29 7.09 -1.12 -10.61
CA CYS A 29 6.64 -2.51 -10.64
C CYS A 29 6.31 -3.03 -12.04
N GLN A 30 6.24 -2.17 -13.07
CA GLN A 30 6.15 -2.65 -14.46
C GLN A 30 7.50 -3.17 -14.98
N ASN A 31 8.60 -2.76 -14.35
CA ASN A 31 9.97 -3.04 -14.81
C ASN A 31 10.69 -4.06 -13.93
N CYS A 32 10.03 -4.59 -12.89
CA CYS A 32 10.55 -5.64 -12.04
C CYS A 32 9.42 -6.54 -11.53
N GLN A 33 9.77 -7.76 -11.11
CA GLN A 33 8.80 -8.70 -10.57
C GLN A 33 8.43 -8.31 -9.13
N CYS A 34 7.23 -7.76 -8.97
CA CYS A 34 6.67 -7.38 -7.68
C CYS A 34 5.38 -8.14 -7.37
N SER A 35 5.11 -8.35 -6.09
CA SER A 35 3.86 -8.91 -5.58
C SER A 35 3.20 -7.94 -4.60
N GLY A 36 1.98 -8.25 -4.15
CA GLY A 36 1.24 -7.40 -3.23
C GLY A 36 0.24 -6.48 -3.93
N VAL A 37 0.02 -5.31 -3.33
CA VAL A 37 -1.08 -4.41 -3.71
C VAL A 37 -0.62 -2.97 -3.92
N ILE A 38 -1.13 -2.34 -4.98
CA ILE A 38 -1.05 -0.89 -5.19
C ILE A 38 -2.45 -0.28 -5.28
N CYS A 39 -2.68 0.79 -4.53
CA CYS A 39 -3.92 1.57 -4.57
C CYS A 39 -3.79 2.74 -5.56
N LEU A 40 -3.96 2.48 -6.86
CA LEU A 40 -3.85 3.52 -7.88
C LEU A 40 -4.99 4.56 -7.77
N PRO A 41 -4.68 5.86 -7.86
CA PRO A 41 -5.68 6.91 -7.83
C PRO A 41 -6.60 6.86 -9.07
N VAL A 42 -7.88 7.14 -8.86
CA VAL A 42 -8.89 7.26 -9.92
C VAL A 42 -9.28 8.72 -10.05
N PHE A 43 -9.28 9.24 -11.27
CA PHE A 43 -9.63 10.61 -11.58
C PHE A 43 -10.86 10.68 -12.48
N GLU A 44 -11.69 11.69 -12.25
CA GLU A 44 -12.79 12.09 -13.11
C GLU A 44 -12.71 13.61 -13.30
N ASN A 45 -12.67 14.08 -14.55
CA ASN A 45 -12.53 15.49 -14.89
C ASN A 45 -11.35 16.19 -14.18
N GLY A 46 -10.21 15.50 -14.08
CA GLY A 46 -9.01 16.02 -13.40
C GLY A 46 -9.07 16.01 -11.87
N VAL A 47 -10.18 15.59 -11.27
CA VAL A 47 -10.34 15.51 -9.81
C VAL A 47 -10.20 14.07 -9.35
N LYS A 48 -9.41 13.82 -8.30
CA LYS A 48 -9.30 12.49 -7.71
C LYS A 48 -10.61 12.11 -7.02
N ILE A 49 -11.24 11.04 -7.49
CA ILE A 49 -12.50 10.52 -6.96
C ILE A 49 -12.33 9.26 -6.10
N GLY A 50 -11.12 8.72 -5.99
CA GLY A 50 -10.88 7.49 -5.24
C GLY A 50 -9.57 6.80 -5.57
N SER A 51 -9.54 5.51 -5.26
CA SER A 51 -8.47 4.60 -5.65
C SER A 51 -9.00 3.18 -5.90
N ASP A 52 -8.25 2.44 -6.70
CA ASP A 52 -8.50 1.04 -6.97
C ASP A 52 -7.30 0.20 -6.53
N ALA A 53 -7.56 -0.90 -5.83
CA ALA A 53 -6.55 -1.86 -5.41
C ALA A 53 -6.23 -2.80 -6.57
N ILE A 54 -4.96 -2.84 -6.96
CA ILE A 54 -4.43 -3.69 -8.02
C ILE A 54 -3.56 -4.76 -7.37
N ASN A 55 -3.87 -6.02 -7.64
CA ASN A 55 -3.00 -7.13 -7.29
C ASN A 55 -1.87 -7.20 -8.32
N LEU A 56 -0.63 -7.00 -7.88
CA LEU A 56 0.53 -6.90 -8.77
C LEU A 56 0.90 -8.21 -9.46
N ARG A 57 0.46 -9.35 -8.93
CA ARG A 57 0.77 -10.67 -9.48
C ARG A 57 -0.06 -11.01 -10.71
N ASN A 58 -1.34 -10.62 -10.70
CA ASN A 58 -2.31 -11.03 -11.73
C ASN A 58 -3.00 -9.85 -12.43
N GLY A 59 -2.71 -8.61 -12.02
CA GLY A 59 -3.29 -7.39 -12.58
C GLY A 59 -4.78 -7.17 -12.25
N LYS A 60 -5.41 -8.06 -11.47
CA LYS A 60 -6.82 -7.92 -11.09
C LYS A 60 -6.99 -6.67 -10.23
N LYS A 61 -8.10 -5.99 -10.50
CA LYS A 61 -8.40 -4.66 -9.98
C LYS A 61 -9.76 -4.67 -9.30
N LYS A 62 -9.83 -4.10 -8.10
CA LYS A 62 -11.07 -3.88 -7.35
C LYS A 62 -11.13 -2.44 -6.83
N ILE A 63 -12.34 -1.90 -6.72
CA ILE A 63 -12.53 -0.58 -6.12
C ILE A 63 -12.08 -0.64 -4.67
N PHE A 64 -11.15 0.22 -4.27
CA PHE A 64 -10.70 0.31 -2.88
C PHE A 64 -11.45 1.40 -2.14
N ALA A 65 -11.48 2.61 -2.69
CA ALA A 65 -12.18 3.73 -2.09
C ALA A 65 -12.78 4.66 -3.15
N ARG A 66 -13.89 5.31 -2.81
CA ARG A 66 -14.50 6.40 -3.59
C ARG A 66 -14.94 7.53 -2.66
N VAL A 67 -14.91 8.76 -3.15
CA VAL A 67 -15.50 9.90 -2.45
C VAL A 67 -17.00 9.66 -2.23
N LYS A 68 -17.56 10.11 -1.10
CA LYS A 68 -18.93 9.73 -0.67
C LYS A 68 -20.01 9.93 -1.74
N ASN A 69 -19.96 11.03 -2.47
CA ASN A 69 -20.92 11.35 -3.53
C ASN A 69 -20.74 10.54 -4.83
N LYS A 70 -19.67 9.75 -4.95
CA LYS A 70 -19.37 8.86 -6.09
C LYS A 70 -19.38 7.39 -5.70
N ALA A 71 -19.45 7.07 -4.41
CA ALA A 71 -19.51 5.71 -3.93
C ALA A 71 -20.93 5.15 -4.18
N ASN A 72 -21.01 4.04 -4.90
CA ASN A 72 -22.24 3.29 -5.17
C ASN A 72 -22.24 1.92 -4.47
N PHE A 73 -21.48 1.81 -3.38
CA PHE A 73 -21.30 0.59 -2.58
C PHE A 73 -21.26 0.97 -1.09
N GLU A 74 -21.60 0.01 -0.25
CA GLU A 74 -21.45 0.12 1.20
C GLU A 74 -20.01 -0.21 1.63
N GLY A 75 -19.61 0.31 2.79
CA GLY A 75 -18.27 0.08 3.30
C GLY A 75 -17.95 0.90 4.54
N ILE A 76 -16.66 1.00 4.85
CA ILE A 76 -16.19 1.81 5.98
C ILE A 76 -16.25 3.28 5.57
N GLU A 77 -17.10 4.04 6.25
CA GLU A 77 -17.15 5.48 6.07
C GLU A 77 -15.98 6.18 6.77
N THR A 78 -15.38 7.11 6.05
CA THR A 78 -14.38 8.05 6.56
C THR A 78 -14.94 9.47 6.42
N ASN A 79 -14.11 10.50 6.67
CA ASN A 79 -14.55 11.87 6.47
C ASN A 79 -14.90 12.17 4.99
N GLU A 80 -14.07 11.70 4.05
CA GLU A 80 -14.16 12.07 2.62
C GLU A 80 -14.53 10.89 1.71
N TYR A 81 -14.24 9.66 2.13
CA TYR A 81 -14.35 8.45 1.31
C TYR A 81 -15.19 7.37 1.97
N ILE A 82 -15.76 6.47 1.15
CA ILE A 82 -16.23 5.14 1.54
C ILE A 82 -15.19 4.13 1.04
N ILE A 83 -14.71 3.28 1.95
CA ILE A 83 -13.76 2.20 1.65
C ILE A 83 -14.53 0.90 1.44
N SER A 84 -14.33 0.27 0.28
CA SER A 84 -14.99 -0.98 -0.10
C SER A 84 -14.49 -2.15 0.74
N MET A 85 -15.42 -2.91 1.33
CA MET A 85 -15.10 -4.18 2.00
C MET A 85 -14.50 -5.20 1.03
N GLU A 86 -15.03 -5.28 -0.19
CA GLU A 86 -14.46 -6.15 -1.24
C GLU A 86 -13.05 -5.69 -1.64
N GLY A 87 -12.85 -4.37 -1.79
CA GLY A 87 -11.54 -3.80 -2.10
C GLY A 87 -10.50 -4.10 -1.04
N MET A 88 -10.87 -3.99 0.24
CA MET A 88 -9.98 -4.37 1.34
C MET A 88 -9.68 -5.87 1.35
N LYS A 89 -10.69 -6.72 1.16
CA LYS A 89 -10.48 -8.18 1.08
C LYS A 89 -9.52 -8.53 -0.06
N HIS A 90 -9.74 -7.95 -1.24
CA HIS A 90 -8.87 -8.12 -2.41
C HIS A 90 -7.43 -7.66 -2.13
N ALA A 91 -7.26 -6.53 -1.43
CA ALA A 91 -5.95 -6.04 -1.05
C ALA A 91 -5.25 -6.96 -0.03
N ILE A 92 -5.98 -7.47 0.97
CA ILE A 92 -5.47 -8.46 1.92
C ILE A 92 -5.01 -9.73 1.19
N GLU A 93 -5.85 -10.28 0.31
CA GLU A 93 -5.51 -11.45 -0.51
C GLU A 93 -4.27 -11.22 -1.36
N ALA A 94 -4.16 -10.06 -2.01
CA ALA A 94 -2.98 -9.70 -2.80
C ALA A 94 -1.70 -9.63 -1.96
N ILE A 95 -1.78 -9.12 -0.72
CA ILE A 95 -0.65 -9.12 0.21
C ILE A 95 -0.30 -10.55 0.62
N GLU A 96 -1.28 -11.37 1.00
CA GLU A 96 -1.05 -12.77 1.41
C GLU A 96 -0.42 -13.59 0.28
N GLU A 97 -0.91 -13.44 -0.96
CA GLU A 97 -0.34 -14.08 -2.15
C GLU A 97 1.10 -13.63 -2.45
N GLY A 98 1.48 -12.43 -2.01
CA GLY A 98 2.79 -11.86 -2.22
C GLY A 98 3.84 -12.21 -1.16
N ILE A 99 3.42 -12.73 -0.01
CA ILE A 99 4.34 -13.17 1.04
C ILE A 99 5.14 -14.38 0.54
N GLY A 100 6.47 -14.26 0.55
CA GLY A 100 7.43 -15.28 0.12
C GLY A 100 7.93 -15.06 -1.31
N GLU A 101 7.39 -14.07 -2.02
CA GLU A 101 7.88 -13.64 -3.32
C GLU A 101 9.08 -12.68 -3.17
N ASN A 102 9.77 -12.39 -4.28
CA ASN A 102 11.04 -11.65 -4.27
C ASN A 102 10.93 -10.22 -3.71
N LEU A 103 9.82 -9.53 -3.94
CA LEU A 103 9.60 -8.15 -3.52
C LEU A 103 8.11 -7.91 -3.26
N LEU A 104 7.76 -7.69 -1.99
CA LEU A 104 6.39 -7.38 -1.58
C LEU A 104 6.14 -5.86 -1.56
N VAL A 105 5.08 -5.42 -2.22
CA VAL A 105 4.66 -4.01 -2.25
C VAL A 105 3.31 -3.83 -1.56
N ILE A 106 3.22 -2.85 -0.67
CA ILE A 106 1.98 -2.48 0.03
C ILE A 106 1.76 -0.97 -0.06
N ASP A 107 0.83 -0.54 -0.91
CA ASP A 107 0.41 0.85 -1.03
C ASP A 107 -1.12 0.97 -0.80
N GLU A 108 -1.61 1.60 0.27
CA GLU A 108 -0.96 2.38 1.33
C GLU A 108 -1.39 1.88 2.72
N VAL A 109 -0.50 1.96 3.72
CA VAL A 109 -0.84 1.78 5.13
C VAL A 109 -1.22 3.13 5.74
N GLY A 110 -2.48 3.25 6.16
CA GLY A 110 -3.05 4.43 6.79
C GLY A 110 -3.73 4.12 8.13
N HIS A 111 -4.47 5.10 8.66
CA HIS A 111 -5.12 4.97 9.97
C HIS A 111 -6.15 3.85 10.03
N ILE A 112 -6.78 3.49 8.90
CA ILE A 112 -7.87 2.52 8.86
C ILE A 112 -7.31 1.11 8.80
N GLU A 113 -6.32 0.91 7.95
CA GLU A 113 -5.58 -0.35 7.80
C GLU A 113 -4.92 -0.75 9.12
N MET A 114 -4.52 0.23 9.93
CA MET A 114 -3.94 0.02 11.28
C MET A 114 -4.98 -0.19 12.39
N LYS A 115 -6.28 -0.07 12.10
CA LYS A 115 -7.42 -0.27 13.02
C LYS A 115 -8.31 -1.46 12.64
N ASN A 116 -8.33 -1.84 11.37
CA ASN A 116 -9.08 -2.99 10.89
C ASN A 116 -8.26 -4.25 11.15
N ASP A 117 -8.70 -5.08 12.09
CA ASP A 117 -7.97 -6.26 12.54
C ASP A 117 -7.54 -7.17 11.38
N GLY A 118 -8.36 -7.34 10.35
CA GLY A 118 -7.99 -8.17 9.18
C GLY A 118 -6.81 -7.61 8.37
N TYR A 119 -6.77 -6.29 8.18
CA TYR A 119 -5.71 -5.63 7.41
C TYR A 119 -4.43 -5.47 8.24
N TYR A 120 -4.56 -5.17 9.53
CA TYR A 120 -3.43 -5.08 10.44
C TYR A 120 -2.71 -6.43 10.59
N GLU A 121 -3.46 -7.53 10.74
CA GLU A 121 -2.85 -8.86 10.86
C GLU A 121 -2.09 -9.26 9.60
N VAL A 122 -2.59 -8.96 8.39
CA VAL A 122 -1.82 -9.24 7.17
C VAL A 122 -0.57 -8.36 7.05
N ILE A 123 -0.64 -7.08 7.45
CA ILE A 123 0.55 -6.20 7.50
C ILE A 123 1.59 -6.79 8.45
N LYS A 124 1.17 -7.27 9.63
CA LYS A 124 2.05 -7.90 10.61
C LYS A 124 2.72 -9.16 10.06
N LYS A 125 1.99 -10.02 9.34
CA LYS A 125 2.57 -11.17 8.63
C LYS A 125 3.56 -10.70 7.56
N ALA A 126 3.19 -9.68 6.77
CA ALA A 126 4.02 -9.13 5.71
C ALA A 126 5.34 -8.53 6.22
N MET A 127 5.39 -8.04 7.46
CA MET A 127 6.66 -7.60 8.06
C MET A 127 7.69 -8.73 8.21
N GLN A 128 7.32 -10.01 8.06
CA GLN A 128 8.30 -11.10 8.03
C GLN A 128 9.04 -11.20 6.68
N GLN A 129 8.60 -10.45 5.65
CA GLN A 129 9.28 -10.42 4.36
C GLN A 129 10.66 -9.79 4.45
N GLU A 130 11.59 -10.34 3.68
CA GLU A 130 12.96 -9.85 3.60
C GLU A 130 13.05 -8.55 2.80
N ASN A 131 12.37 -8.51 1.67
CA ASN A 131 12.38 -7.40 0.72
C ASN A 131 10.98 -6.85 0.56
N MET A 132 10.79 -5.59 0.95
CA MET A 132 9.49 -4.95 0.85
C MET A 132 9.57 -3.45 0.58
N ILE A 133 8.55 -2.95 -0.09
CA ILE A 133 8.27 -1.51 -0.16
C ILE A 133 6.88 -1.28 0.41
N VAL A 134 6.78 -0.44 1.43
CA VAL A 134 5.50 -0.06 2.02
C VAL A 134 5.33 1.45 1.95
N VAL A 135 4.18 1.89 1.44
CA VAL A 135 3.78 3.30 1.53
C VAL A 135 3.10 3.51 2.86
N VAL A 136 3.62 4.43 3.68
CA VAL A 136 3.06 4.76 4.99
C VAL A 136 2.67 6.23 5.01
N ARG A 137 1.41 6.50 5.38
CA ARG A 137 0.93 7.88 5.57
C ARG A 137 1.83 8.61 6.57
N LYS A 138 2.31 9.80 6.19
CA LYS A 138 3.20 10.63 7.04
C LYS A 138 2.62 10.86 8.45
N SER A 139 1.30 10.98 8.56
CA SER A 139 0.60 11.18 9.84
C SER A 139 0.68 10.00 10.81
N ILE A 140 0.95 8.78 10.33
CA ILE A 140 1.08 7.58 11.19
C ILE A 140 2.47 6.98 11.18
N LEU A 141 3.44 7.59 10.49
CA LEU A 141 4.77 7.00 10.32
C LEU A 141 5.41 6.64 11.67
N ASN A 142 5.33 7.53 12.64
CA ASN A 142 5.87 7.28 13.98
C ASN A 142 5.17 6.12 14.69
N ASP A 143 3.85 5.99 14.55
CA ASP A 143 3.09 4.90 15.16
C ASP A 143 3.37 3.57 14.47
N PHE A 144 3.54 3.59 13.15
CA PHE A 144 3.96 2.43 12.36
C PHE A 144 5.34 1.94 12.81
N LEU A 145 6.33 2.84 12.91
CA LEU A 145 7.69 2.52 13.35
C LEU A 145 7.75 1.99 14.79
N LYS A 146 6.87 2.48 15.68
CA LYS A 146 6.74 1.96 17.05
C LYS A 146 6.16 0.54 17.07
N LYS A 147 5.18 0.26 16.22
CA LYS A 147 4.52 -1.05 16.15
C LYS A 147 5.38 -2.11 15.46
N PHE A 148 6.19 -1.71 14.49
CA PHE A 148 7.09 -2.56 13.73
C PHE A 148 8.53 -2.04 13.85
N PRO A 149 9.21 -2.28 14.98
CA PRO A 149 10.55 -1.74 15.22
C PRO A 149 11.62 -2.53 14.45
N GLU A 150 11.90 -2.09 13.22
CA GLU A 150 12.93 -2.66 12.34
C GLU A 150 13.78 -1.57 11.68
N LYS A 151 14.83 -1.99 10.95
CA LYS A 151 15.62 -1.07 10.13
C LYS A 151 14.92 -0.87 8.78
N TYR A 152 14.53 0.37 8.52
CA TYR A 152 13.93 0.79 7.25
C TYR A 152 14.81 1.83 6.55
N PHE A 153 14.88 1.75 5.23
CA PHE A 153 15.24 2.89 4.40
C PHE A 153 14.00 3.74 4.18
N ILE A 154 14.01 4.99 4.63
CA ILE A 154 12.84 5.87 4.52
C ILE A 154 13.07 6.86 3.38
N LEU A 155 12.21 6.80 2.36
CA LEU A 155 12.17 7.73 1.23
C LEU A 155 10.98 8.68 1.39
N GLU A 156 11.25 9.98 1.52
CA GLU A 156 10.20 11.00 1.53
C GLU A 156 10.02 11.61 0.13
N MET A 157 8.83 11.44 -0.45
CA MET A 157 8.44 12.02 -1.75
C MET A 157 7.68 13.34 -1.57
N ASN A 158 8.29 14.44 -2.01
CA ASN A 158 7.77 15.80 -1.86
C ASN A 158 6.93 16.30 -3.06
N GLY A 159 6.60 15.43 -4.02
CA GLY A 159 5.91 15.78 -5.26
C GLY A 159 6.89 16.18 -6.36
N ILE A 160 6.48 15.97 -7.62
CA ILE A 160 7.17 16.53 -8.78
C ILE A 160 6.63 17.96 -8.93
N ALA A 161 7.53 18.94 -8.90
CA ALA A 161 7.19 20.34 -9.15
C ALA A 161 6.71 20.52 -10.59
#